data_AF-A0A2A4INN6-F1
#
_entry.id   AF-A0A2A4INN6-F1
#
_cell.length_a   1.000
_cell.length_b   1.000
_cell.length_c   1.000
_cell.angle_alpha   90.00
_cell.angle_beta   90.00
_cell.angle_gamma   90.00
#
_symmetry.space_group_name_H-M   'P 1'
#
loop_
_entity.id
_entity.type
_entity.pdbx_description
1 polymer ?
#
loop_
_entity_poly.entity_id
_entity_poly.type
_entity_poly.pdbx_seq_one_letter_code
_entity_poly.pdbx_strand_id
1 'polypeptide(L)'
;MKVEIIDTAYGGYGIAKNNDGKIIFIPHSVEGDILDINITKESKKFSYGYIEKIIEPSKYRIKPRCKYAGICGGCVFNHIDYSKQLSIKKNIVLNAIRNIEYKKDINIIYDKNYNYRLRVNMIVSNESIGFYRFKTNDFAAIDECVILKESLFKRIKCFAKENNITGSIYAVENNDGESLAFLECNKKINIKSFEKYFNGITVK
;
A
#
# COMPACT_ATOMS: atom_id res chain seq x y z
N MET A 1 24.90 0.28 7.92
CA MET A 1 25.58 -0.75 7.09
C MET A 1 25.28 -0.53 5.61
N LYS A 2 26.31 -0.43 4.75
CA LYS A 2 26.14 -0.23 3.30
C LYS A 2 25.79 -1.52 2.56
N VAL A 3 24.75 -1.52 1.74
CA VAL A 3 24.31 -2.66 0.90
C VAL A 3 23.78 -2.21 -0.46
N GLU A 4 23.84 -3.10 -1.45
CA GLU A 4 23.14 -2.96 -2.73
C GLU A 4 21.90 -3.85 -2.75
N ILE A 5 20.80 -3.33 -3.29
CA ILE A 5 19.58 -4.11 -3.52
C ILE A 5 19.69 -4.85 -4.84
N ILE A 6 19.72 -6.18 -4.78
CA ILE A 6 19.98 -7.05 -5.93
C ILE A 6 18.72 -7.68 -6.52
N ASP A 7 17.61 -7.72 -5.77
CA ASP A 7 16.34 -8.31 -6.21
C ASP A 7 15.17 -7.78 -5.36
N THR A 8 13.93 -8.13 -5.71
CA THR A 8 12.71 -7.81 -4.95
C THR A 8 11.91 -9.07 -4.62
N ALA A 9 11.72 -9.33 -3.32
CA ALA A 9 10.91 -10.42 -2.82
C ALA A 9 9.40 -10.15 -2.90
N TYR A 10 8.61 -11.21 -2.73
CA TYR A 10 7.17 -11.09 -2.48
C TYR A 10 6.88 -10.14 -1.30
N GLY A 11 5.80 -9.37 -1.41
CA GLY A 11 5.47 -8.33 -0.43
C GLY A 11 6.26 -7.02 -0.60
N GLY A 12 7.17 -6.97 -1.57
CA GLY A 12 7.85 -5.75 -1.99
C GLY A 12 9.07 -5.35 -1.18
N TYR A 13 9.73 -6.32 -0.56
CA TYR A 13 11.01 -6.13 0.09
C TYR A 13 12.11 -6.18 -0.96
N GLY A 14 13.00 -5.20 -0.98
CA GLY A 14 14.29 -5.41 -1.63
C GLY A 14 15.10 -6.45 -0.88
N ILE A 15 15.88 -7.20 -1.64
CA ILE A 15 16.79 -8.23 -1.17
C ILE A 15 18.19 -7.65 -1.30
N ALA A 16 18.94 -7.68 -0.21
CA ALA A 16 20.38 -7.49 -0.19
C ALA A 16 21.07 -8.71 0.41
N LYS A 17 22.39 -8.78 0.26
CA LYS A 17 23.25 -9.73 0.95
C LYS A 17 24.28 -8.97 1.77
N ASN A 18 24.53 -9.42 3.01
CA ASN A 18 25.68 -8.94 3.76
C ASN A 18 26.98 -9.59 3.23
N ASN A 19 28.11 -9.24 3.84
CA ASN A 19 29.43 -9.77 3.48
C ASN A 19 29.53 -11.31 3.61
N ASP A 20 28.74 -11.93 4.49
CA ASP A 20 28.68 -13.39 4.70
C ASP A 20 27.67 -14.08 3.77
N GLY A 21 27.06 -13.35 2.83
CA GLY A 21 26.05 -13.86 1.91
C GLY A 21 24.65 -14.03 2.50
N LYS A 22 24.42 -13.61 3.74
CA LYS A 22 23.14 -13.69 4.43
C LYS A 22 22.14 -12.70 3.82
N ILE A 23 20.92 -13.18 3.56
CA ILE A 23 19.83 -12.38 3.00
C ILE A 23 19.33 -11.34 4.00
N ILE A 24 19.14 -10.12 3.53
CA ILE A 24 18.50 -9.03 4.26
C ILE A 24 17.30 -8.52 3.46
N PHE A 25 16.13 -8.47 4.10
CA PHE A 25 14.91 -7.91 3.53
C PHE A 25 14.74 -6.46 3.97
N ILE A 26 14.59 -5.56 3.01
CA ILE A 26 14.53 -4.11 3.24
C ILE A 26 13.25 -3.58 2.59
N PRO A 27 12.29 -3.03 3.35
CA PRO A 27 11.09 -2.42 2.78
C PRO A 27 11.43 -1.08 2.11
N HIS A 28 10.59 -0.65 1.16
CA HIS A 28 10.70 0.65 0.49
C HIS A 28 12.01 0.89 -0.29
N SER A 29 12.71 -0.19 -0.61
CA SER A 29 13.92 -0.21 -1.42
C SER A 29 13.63 -0.71 -2.84
N VAL A 30 14.44 -0.26 -3.80
CA VAL A 30 14.34 -0.61 -5.22
C VAL A 30 15.60 -1.33 -5.66
N GLU A 31 15.44 -2.37 -6.48
CA GLU A 31 16.57 -3.05 -7.14
C GLU A 31 17.50 -2.04 -7.83
N GLY A 32 18.79 -2.10 -7.50
CA GLY A 32 19.83 -1.16 -7.91
C GLY A 32 20.06 0.02 -6.97
N ASP A 33 19.31 0.15 -5.86
CA ASP A 33 19.65 1.14 -4.82
C ASP A 33 20.94 0.72 -4.09
N ILE A 34 21.77 1.71 -3.78
CA ILE A 34 22.84 1.59 -2.79
C ILE A 34 22.40 2.33 -1.52
N LEU A 35 22.28 1.58 -0.43
CA LEU A 35 21.66 2.04 0.80
C LEU A 35 22.59 1.92 1.99
N ASP A 36 22.47 2.85 2.93
CA ASP A 36 22.86 2.63 4.31
C ASP A 36 21.64 2.14 5.08
N ILE A 37 21.77 0.98 5.73
CA ILE A 37 20.67 0.30 6.42
C ILE A 37 21.02 0.00 7.87
N ASN A 38 19.97 -0.08 8.69
CA ASN A 38 20.02 -0.59 10.05
C ASN A 38 19.18 -1.85 10.17
N ILE A 39 19.72 -2.87 10.83
CA ILE A 39 19.04 -4.13 11.07
C ILE A 39 18.02 -3.96 12.19
N THR A 40 16.78 -4.36 11.94
CA THR A 40 15.68 -4.32 12.93
C THR A 40 15.41 -5.68 13.55
N LYS A 41 15.70 -6.76 12.81
CA LYS A 41 15.48 -8.12 13.28
C LYS A 41 16.50 -9.05 12.67
N GLU A 42 17.21 -9.74 13.53
CA GLU A 42 18.20 -10.75 13.17
C GLU A 42 17.60 -12.16 13.36
N SER A 43 17.81 -13.05 12.41
CA SER A 43 17.51 -14.49 12.58
C SER A 43 18.67 -15.34 12.02
N LYS A 44 18.67 -16.65 12.25
CA LYS A 44 19.74 -17.53 11.72
C LYS A 44 19.80 -17.54 10.18
N LYS A 45 18.65 -17.44 9.49
CA LYS A 45 18.57 -17.61 8.03
C LYS A 45 18.59 -16.30 7.25
N PHE A 46 18.02 -15.24 7.80
CA PHE A 46 17.89 -13.94 7.15
C PHE A 46 17.70 -12.83 8.19
N SER A 47 17.82 -11.58 7.76
CA SER A 47 17.57 -10.41 8.60
C SER A 47 16.56 -9.48 7.95
N TYR A 48 15.95 -8.62 8.75
CA TYR A 48 15.20 -7.46 8.27
C TYR A 48 15.97 -6.19 8.63
N GLY A 49 15.94 -5.22 7.73
CA GLY A 49 16.48 -3.89 7.98
C GLY A 49 15.54 -2.80 7.49
N TYR A 50 15.88 -1.56 7.80
CA TYR A 50 15.26 -0.37 7.23
C TYR A 50 16.32 0.54 6.62
N ILE A 51 15.88 1.40 5.71
CA ILE A 51 16.73 2.38 5.05
C ILE A 51 16.99 3.52 6.03
N GLU A 52 18.24 3.68 6.44
CA GLU A 52 18.68 4.87 7.17
C GLU A 52 18.98 6.01 6.19
N LYS A 53 19.68 5.68 5.08
CA LYS A 53 20.01 6.64 4.04
C LYS A 53 20.05 5.98 2.67
N ILE A 54 19.54 6.66 1.65
CA ILE A 54 19.78 6.28 0.25
C ILE A 54 21.07 6.96 -0.17
N ILE A 55 22.10 6.18 -0.46
CA ILE A 55 23.42 6.69 -0.89
C ILE A 55 23.37 6.98 -2.39
N GLU A 56 22.93 6.00 -3.18
CA GLU A 56 22.71 6.14 -4.62
C GLU A 56 21.36 5.53 -4.97
N PRO A 57 20.41 6.32 -5.49
CA PRO A 57 19.10 5.79 -5.87
C PRO A 57 19.19 4.99 -7.17
N SER A 58 18.45 3.88 -7.24
CA SER A 58 18.24 3.12 -8.46
C SER A 58 17.66 4.00 -9.57
N LYS A 59 18.05 3.73 -10.83
CA LYS A 59 17.39 4.34 -12.00
C LYS A 59 15.89 4.03 -12.12
N TYR A 60 15.41 2.98 -11.45
CA TYR A 60 13.99 2.62 -11.41
C TYR A 60 13.24 3.28 -10.24
N ARG A 61 13.95 3.99 -9.35
CA ARG A 61 13.33 4.72 -8.24
C ARG A 61 12.71 6.01 -8.77
N ILE A 62 11.44 6.22 -8.46
CA ILE A 62 10.71 7.44 -8.81
C ILE A 62 10.24 8.16 -7.56
N LYS A 63 10.02 9.47 -7.67
CA LYS A 63 9.31 10.23 -6.64
C LYS A 63 7.83 9.81 -6.65
N PRO A 64 7.28 9.30 -5.54
CA PRO A 64 5.87 8.94 -5.48
C PRO A 64 4.96 10.15 -5.74
N ARG A 65 3.86 9.94 -6.48
CA ARG A 65 2.80 10.97 -6.61
C ARG A 65 2.03 11.18 -5.31
N CYS A 66 1.87 10.13 -4.52
CA CYS A 66 1.19 10.20 -3.22
C CYS A 66 2.14 10.80 -2.18
N LYS A 67 1.76 11.94 -1.57
CA LYS A 67 2.54 12.57 -0.49
C LYS A 67 2.65 11.73 0.78
N TYR A 68 1.79 10.73 0.93
CA TYR A 68 1.79 9.78 2.06
C TYR A 68 2.58 8.50 1.79
N ALA A 69 3.25 8.37 0.64
CA ALA A 69 4.07 7.19 0.35
C ALA A 69 5.20 7.03 1.39
N GLY A 70 5.36 5.82 1.92
CA GLY A 70 6.31 5.53 3.00
C GLY A 70 5.74 5.80 4.41
N ILE A 71 4.62 6.52 4.53
CA ILE A 71 3.89 6.70 5.79
C ILE A 71 2.69 5.76 5.83
N CYS A 72 1.77 5.92 4.87
CA CYS A 72 0.62 5.04 4.72
C CYS A 72 1.06 3.64 4.24
N GLY A 73 0.62 2.59 4.94
CA GLY A 73 0.99 1.21 4.62
C GLY A 73 0.33 0.62 3.36
N GLY A 74 -0.54 1.37 2.67
CA GLY A 74 -1.38 0.83 1.60
C GLY A 74 -0.66 0.55 0.28
N CYS A 75 0.40 1.29 -0.06
CA CYS A 75 1.05 1.21 -1.38
C CYS A 75 2.56 0.97 -1.25
N VAL A 76 2.97 -0.29 -1.36
CA VAL A 76 4.39 -0.67 -1.20
C VAL A 76 5.27 -0.31 -2.40
N PHE A 77 4.73 -0.15 -3.60
CA PHE A 77 5.50 0.05 -4.85
C PHE A 77 5.50 1.47 -5.43
N ASN A 78 4.87 2.44 -4.76
CA ASN A 78 4.71 3.79 -5.32
C ASN A 78 6.01 4.54 -5.64
N HIS A 79 7.15 4.06 -5.11
CA HIS A 79 8.48 4.61 -5.31
C HIS A 79 9.27 3.90 -6.42
N ILE A 80 8.65 2.95 -7.12
CA ILE A 80 9.23 2.17 -8.21
C ILE A 80 8.53 2.56 -9.52
N ASP A 81 9.29 2.75 -10.59
CA ASP A 81 8.75 2.96 -11.93
C ASP A 81 7.76 1.86 -12.31
N TYR A 82 6.66 2.24 -12.96
CA TYR A 82 5.57 1.31 -13.22
C TYR A 82 5.99 0.13 -14.10
N SER A 83 6.82 0.35 -15.12
CA SER A 83 7.32 -0.73 -15.98
C SER A 83 8.13 -1.75 -15.17
N LYS A 84 8.97 -1.27 -14.24
CA LYS A 84 9.73 -2.12 -13.33
C LYS A 84 8.80 -2.86 -12.35
N GLN A 85 7.72 -2.23 -11.85
CA GLN A 85 6.73 -2.94 -11.02
C GLN A 85 6.11 -4.14 -11.75
N LEU A 86 5.77 -3.99 -13.04
CA LEU A 86 5.22 -5.07 -13.86
C LEU A 86 6.23 -6.21 -14.00
N SER A 87 7.50 -5.89 -14.28
CA SER A 87 8.57 -6.91 -14.37
C SER A 87 8.80 -7.64 -13.03
N ILE A 88 8.80 -6.92 -11.90
CA ILE A 88 8.95 -7.51 -10.56
C ILE A 88 7.82 -8.50 -10.31
N LYS A 89 6.57 -8.11 -10.57
CA LYS A 89 5.40 -8.98 -10.39
C LYS A 89 5.46 -10.22 -11.29
N LYS A 90 5.87 -10.07 -12.56
CA LYS A 90 6.06 -11.21 -13.46
C LYS A 90 7.13 -12.16 -12.94
N ASN A 91 8.27 -11.65 -12.48
CA ASN A 91 9.36 -12.45 -11.93
C ASN A 91 8.93 -13.18 -10.64
N ILE A 92 8.17 -12.54 -9.76
CA ILE A 92 7.60 -13.19 -8.57
C ILE A 92 6.74 -14.41 -8.95
N VAL A 93 5.88 -14.27 -9.97
CA VAL A 93 5.05 -15.38 -10.45
C VAL A 93 5.90 -16.49 -11.06
N LEU A 94 6.83 -16.14 -11.95
CA LEU A 94 7.74 -17.11 -12.58
C LEU A 94 8.55 -17.89 -11.53
N ASN A 95 9.07 -17.19 -10.51
CA ASN A 95 9.80 -17.82 -9.41
C ASN A 95 8.91 -18.76 -8.58
N ALA A 96 7.64 -18.42 -8.38
CA ALA A 96 6.69 -19.27 -7.64
C ALA A 96 6.37 -20.58 -8.39
N ILE A 97 6.35 -20.56 -9.71
CA ILE A 97 6.04 -21.73 -10.55
C ILE A 97 7.29 -22.40 -11.15
N ARG A 98 8.50 -22.01 -10.75
CA ARG A 98 9.76 -22.46 -11.38
C ARG A 98 9.98 -23.98 -11.44
N ASN A 99 9.33 -24.72 -10.55
CA ASN A 99 9.40 -26.19 -10.49
C ASN A 99 8.24 -26.88 -11.23
N ILE A 100 7.40 -26.11 -11.93
CA ILE A 100 6.28 -26.58 -12.73
C ILE A 100 6.65 -26.37 -14.19
N GLU A 101 6.45 -27.39 -15.03
CA GLU A 101 6.65 -27.27 -16.47
C GLU A 101 5.52 -26.42 -17.08
N TYR A 102 5.74 -25.11 -17.16
CA TYR A 102 4.81 -24.15 -17.74
C TYR A 102 5.41 -23.52 -19.00
N LYS A 103 4.93 -23.93 -20.17
CA LYS A 103 5.48 -23.56 -21.50
C LYS A 103 4.81 -22.35 -22.17
N LYS A 104 3.88 -21.68 -21.49
CA LYS A 104 3.13 -20.56 -22.06
C LYS A 104 3.74 -19.22 -21.65
N ASP A 105 3.66 -18.25 -22.55
CA ASP A 105 4.02 -16.88 -22.23
C ASP A 105 3.05 -16.27 -21.20
N ILE A 106 3.63 -15.61 -20.20
CA ILE A 106 2.86 -14.83 -19.23
C ILE A 106 2.69 -13.42 -19.78
N ASN A 107 1.47 -13.16 -20.28
CA ASN A 107 1.01 -11.85 -20.70
C ASN A 107 0.59 -11.03 -19.48
N ILE A 108 1.11 -9.80 -19.37
CA ILE A 108 0.75 -8.88 -18.29
C ILE A 108 -0.38 -7.98 -18.78
N ILE A 109 -1.55 -8.11 -18.15
CA ILE A 109 -2.68 -7.21 -18.38
C ILE A 109 -2.62 -6.11 -17.32
N TYR A 110 -2.70 -4.85 -17.76
CA TYR A 110 -2.63 -3.69 -16.89
C TYR A 110 -3.44 -2.53 -17.45
N ASP A 111 -3.73 -1.56 -16.59
CA ASP A 111 -4.43 -0.32 -16.92
C ASP A 111 -3.82 0.81 -16.06
N LYS A 112 -4.48 1.96 -15.99
CA LYS A 112 -4.14 3.11 -15.14
C LYS A 112 -3.81 2.69 -13.72
N ASN A 113 -2.73 3.26 -13.20
CA ASN A 113 -2.22 3.04 -11.84
C ASN A 113 -2.71 4.10 -10.83
N TYR A 114 -3.70 4.92 -11.20
CA TYR A 114 -4.33 5.93 -10.35
C TYR A 114 -5.85 5.88 -10.50
N ASN A 115 -6.57 6.34 -9.46
CA ASN A 115 -8.02 6.45 -9.45
C ASN A 115 -8.78 5.13 -9.80
N TYR A 116 -8.11 3.98 -9.68
CA TYR A 116 -8.63 2.68 -10.13
C TYR A 116 -9.34 1.91 -9.01
N ARG A 117 -9.07 2.28 -7.75
CA ARG A 117 -9.62 1.58 -6.60
C ARG A 117 -11.03 2.11 -6.35
N LEU A 118 -11.99 1.21 -6.50
CA LEU A 118 -13.43 1.47 -6.33
C LEU A 118 -13.97 1.03 -4.96
N ARG A 119 -13.13 0.40 -4.13
CA ARG A 119 -13.50 -0.09 -2.79
C ARG A 119 -12.40 0.14 -1.78
N VAL A 120 -12.74 0.47 -0.55
CA VAL A 120 -11.77 0.75 0.50
C VAL A 120 -12.35 0.42 1.87
N ASN A 121 -11.52 -0.09 2.78
CA ASN A 121 -11.80 -0.03 4.21
C ASN A 121 -10.92 1.08 4.80
N MET A 122 -11.53 2.11 5.37
CA MET A 122 -10.84 3.28 5.88
C MET A 122 -11.09 3.43 7.38
N ILE A 123 -10.01 3.67 8.12
CA ILE A 123 -10.07 3.90 9.56
C ILE A 123 -10.49 5.35 9.79
N VAL A 124 -11.38 5.56 10.75
CA VAL A 124 -11.82 6.88 11.18
C VAL A 124 -11.44 7.08 12.64
N SER A 125 -10.66 8.12 12.91
CA SER A 125 -10.18 8.47 14.24
C SER A 125 -9.98 9.98 14.34
N ASN A 126 -10.47 10.59 15.44
CA ASN A 126 -10.32 12.02 15.73
C ASN A 126 -10.65 12.93 14.53
N GLU A 127 -11.85 12.76 13.96
CA GLU A 127 -12.36 13.49 12.78
C GLU A 127 -11.53 13.33 11.49
N SER A 128 -10.49 12.49 11.53
CA SER A 128 -9.61 12.20 10.42
C SER A 128 -9.88 10.79 9.88
N ILE A 129 -9.55 10.61 8.61
CA ILE A 129 -9.64 9.31 7.95
C ILE A 129 -8.25 8.87 7.52
N GLY A 130 -8.03 7.56 7.43
CA GLY A 130 -6.81 7.04 6.87
C GLY A 130 -6.61 5.55 7.07
N PHE A 131 -5.34 5.18 7.19
CA PHE A 131 -4.90 3.79 7.22
C PHE A 131 -3.85 3.59 8.31
N TYR A 132 -3.47 2.35 8.55
CA TYR A 132 -2.31 2.08 9.39
C TYR A 132 -1.00 2.39 8.65
N ARG A 133 0.02 2.80 9.41
CA ARG A 133 1.38 2.89 8.91
C ARG A 133 1.89 1.50 8.54
N PHE A 134 2.86 1.44 7.62
CA PHE A 134 3.40 0.19 7.10
C PHE A 134 3.80 -0.78 8.23
N LYS A 135 3.14 -1.96 8.28
CA LYS A 135 3.38 -3.01 9.28
C LYS A 135 3.25 -2.59 10.75
N THR A 136 2.36 -1.65 11.05
CA THR A 136 2.00 -1.26 12.43
C THR A 136 0.49 -1.19 12.59
N ASN A 137 0.02 -0.92 13.81
CA ASN A 137 -1.37 -0.51 14.08
C ASN A 137 -1.46 1.01 14.35
N ASP A 138 -0.44 1.78 13.95
CA ASP A 138 -0.39 3.21 14.18
C ASP A 138 -1.18 3.94 13.10
N PHE A 139 -2.09 4.81 13.50
CA PHE A 139 -2.94 5.56 12.58
C PHE A 139 -2.14 6.60 11.78
N ALA A 140 -2.30 6.59 10.46
CA ALA A 140 -1.82 7.60 9.53
C ALA A 140 -3.01 8.33 8.91
N ALA A 141 -3.27 9.54 9.41
CA ALA A 141 -4.26 10.44 8.82
C ALA A 141 -3.85 10.87 7.41
N ILE A 142 -4.79 10.85 6.49
CA ILE A 142 -4.61 11.30 5.11
C ILE A 142 -5.75 12.21 4.68
N ASP A 143 -5.48 13.14 3.78
CA ASP A 143 -6.47 14.05 3.20
C ASP A 143 -6.75 13.79 1.72
N GLU A 144 -6.02 12.85 1.11
CA GLU A 144 -6.17 12.39 -0.28
C GLU A 144 -5.62 10.96 -0.45
N CYS A 145 -6.09 10.24 -1.47
CA CYS A 145 -5.54 8.95 -1.86
C CYS A 145 -5.59 8.80 -3.39
N VAL A 146 -4.43 8.96 -4.04
CA VAL A 146 -4.33 9.02 -5.52
C VAL A 146 -4.75 7.75 -6.27
N ILE A 147 -4.85 6.61 -5.58
CA ILE A 147 -5.31 5.35 -6.19
C ILE A 147 -6.81 5.11 -5.99
N LEU A 148 -7.45 5.79 -5.03
CA LEU A 148 -8.87 5.65 -4.72
C LEU A 148 -9.69 6.61 -5.57
N LYS A 149 -10.90 6.19 -5.95
CA LYS A 149 -11.87 7.08 -6.62
C LYS A 149 -12.03 8.37 -5.81
N GLU A 150 -11.79 9.52 -6.44
CA GLU A 150 -11.82 10.82 -5.76
C GLU A 150 -13.17 11.11 -5.09
N SER A 151 -14.27 10.80 -5.80
CA SER A 151 -15.64 10.91 -5.27
C SER A 151 -15.84 10.05 -4.03
N LEU A 152 -15.39 8.80 -4.05
CA LEU A 152 -15.49 7.88 -2.93
C LEU A 152 -14.71 8.38 -1.72
N PHE A 153 -13.48 8.87 -1.92
CA PHE A 153 -12.69 9.47 -0.84
C PHE A 153 -13.42 10.66 -0.19
N LYS A 154 -13.96 11.57 -1.01
CA LYS A 154 -14.72 12.74 -0.55
C LYS A 154 -15.98 12.34 0.22
N ARG A 155 -16.76 11.39 -0.29
CA ARG A 155 -17.95 10.85 0.37
C ARG A 155 -17.62 10.34 1.77
N ILE A 156 -16.60 9.48 1.90
CA ILE A 156 -16.16 8.93 3.19
C ILE A 156 -15.73 10.05 4.14
N LYS A 157 -14.90 11.00 3.68
CA LYS A 157 -14.39 12.10 4.51
C LYS A 157 -15.51 12.97 5.07
N CYS A 158 -16.42 13.42 4.21
CA CYS A 158 -17.52 14.27 4.62
C CYS A 158 -18.52 13.53 5.50
N PHE A 159 -18.86 12.29 5.14
CA PHE A 159 -19.76 11.45 5.93
C PHE A 159 -19.21 11.17 7.34
N ALA A 160 -17.93 10.79 7.44
CA ALA A 160 -17.27 10.51 8.71
C ALA A 160 -17.26 11.74 9.63
N LYS A 161 -16.96 12.92 9.07
CA LYS A 161 -16.95 14.18 9.80
C LYS A 161 -18.35 14.61 10.25
N GLU A 162 -19.35 14.57 9.37
CA GLU A 162 -20.72 15.00 9.68
C GLU A 162 -21.38 14.14 10.75
N ASN A 163 -21.06 12.84 10.78
CA ASN A 163 -21.64 11.88 11.71
C ASN A 163 -20.74 11.55 12.92
N ASN A 164 -19.61 12.25 13.08
CA ASN A 164 -18.64 12.02 14.18
C ASN A 164 -18.26 10.54 14.33
N ILE A 165 -17.97 9.87 13.20
CA ILE A 165 -17.69 8.43 13.18
C ILE A 165 -16.34 8.16 13.86
N THR A 166 -16.26 7.05 14.60
CA THR A 166 -15.00 6.50 15.10
C THR A 166 -15.07 4.98 14.97
N GLY A 167 -14.09 4.39 14.28
CA GLY A 167 -14.09 2.97 13.91
C GLY A 167 -13.58 2.79 12.49
N SER A 168 -14.28 2.00 11.68
CA SER A 168 -13.95 1.83 10.27
C SER A 168 -15.16 1.94 9.35
N ILE A 169 -14.90 2.42 8.13
CA ILE A 169 -15.89 2.54 7.05
C ILE A 169 -15.35 1.74 5.87
N TYR A 170 -16.00 0.62 5.58
CA TYR A 170 -15.85 -0.07 4.31
C TYR A 170 -16.83 0.52 3.30
N ALA A 171 -16.35 1.03 2.17
CA ALA A 171 -17.19 1.63 1.16
C ALA A 171 -16.78 1.21 -0.25
N VAL A 172 -17.77 1.17 -1.13
CA VAL A 172 -17.62 0.87 -2.56
C VAL A 172 -18.37 1.92 -3.38
N GLU A 173 -17.82 2.28 -4.54
CA GLU A 173 -18.48 3.11 -5.54
C GLU A 173 -18.19 2.55 -6.93
N ASN A 174 -19.23 2.26 -7.71
CA ASN A 174 -19.05 1.80 -9.10
C ASN A 174 -18.69 2.97 -10.04
N ASN A 175 -18.54 2.68 -11.33
CA ASN A 175 -18.22 3.73 -12.31
C ASN A 175 -19.38 4.71 -12.53
N ASP A 176 -20.63 4.26 -12.37
CA ASP A 176 -21.85 5.05 -12.50
C ASP A 176 -22.13 5.96 -11.29
N GLY A 177 -21.32 5.83 -10.22
CA GLY A 177 -21.40 6.66 -9.03
C GLY A 177 -22.34 6.12 -7.94
N GLU A 178 -22.92 4.95 -8.14
CA GLU A 178 -23.67 4.24 -7.10
C GLU A 178 -22.70 3.72 -6.03
N SER A 179 -23.09 3.88 -4.77
CA SER A 179 -22.19 3.70 -3.64
C SER A 179 -22.87 3.09 -2.43
N LEU A 180 -22.15 2.20 -1.75
CA LEU A 180 -22.60 1.54 -0.52
C LEU A 180 -21.53 1.66 0.55
N ALA A 181 -21.95 1.79 1.81
CA ALA A 181 -21.07 1.83 2.97
C ALA A 181 -21.47 0.82 4.05
N PHE A 182 -20.47 0.28 4.73
CA PHE A 182 -20.59 -0.63 5.85
C PHE A 182 -19.74 -0.08 6.98
N LEU A 183 -20.36 0.17 8.12
CA LEU A 183 -19.72 0.82 9.25
C LEU A 183 -19.52 -0.21 10.36
N GLU A 184 -18.31 -0.21 10.90
CA GLU A 184 -17.98 -0.87 12.16
C GLU A 184 -17.61 0.22 13.15
N CYS A 185 -18.55 0.53 14.05
CA CYS A 185 -18.40 1.62 15.00
C CYS A 185 -18.13 1.09 16.41
N ASN A 186 -17.22 1.75 17.14
CA ASN A 186 -16.93 1.37 18.53
C ASN A 186 -18.07 1.77 19.50
N LYS A 187 -19.03 2.57 19.04
CA LYS A 187 -20.16 3.09 19.81
C LYS A 187 -21.41 3.06 18.95
N LYS A 188 -22.60 3.01 19.57
CA LYS A 188 -23.86 3.25 18.86
C LYS A 188 -23.87 4.67 18.32
N ILE A 189 -24.09 4.84 17.02
CA ILE A 189 -24.14 6.14 16.35
C ILE A 189 -25.52 6.30 15.72
N ASN A 190 -26.11 7.49 15.88
CA ASN A 190 -27.30 7.88 15.14
C ASN A 190 -26.86 8.54 13.84
N ILE A 191 -26.93 7.79 12.74
CA ILE A 191 -26.54 8.28 11.42
C ILE A 191 -27.65 9.17 10.88
N LYS A 192 -27.31 10.41 10.55
CA LYS A 192 -28.22 11.35 9.90
C LYS A 192 -27.81 11.53 8.45
N SER A 193 -28.80 11.68 7.57
CA SER A 193 -28.61 12.14 6.18
C SER A 193 -27.59 11.31 5.38
N PHE A 194 -27.58 9.98 5.57
CA PHE A 194 -26.65 9.12 4.84
C PHE A 194 -26.91 9.15 3.32
N GLU A 195 -28.16 9.40 2.88
CA GLU A 195 -28.51 9.43 1.45
C GLU A 195 -27.77 10.54 0.69
N LYS A 196 -27.27 11.57 1.39
CA LYS A 196 -26.39 12.61 0.83
C LYS A 196 -25.06 12.04 0.35
N TYR A 197 -24.63 10.92 0.93
CA TYR A 197 -23.28 10.37 0.77
C TYR A 197 -23.25 9.00 0.13
N PHE A 198 -24.22 8.13 0.42
CA PHE A 198 -24.27 6.76 -0.06
C PHE A 198 -25.69 6.38 -0.47
N ASN A 199 -25.82 5.53 -1.48
CA ASN A 199 -27.12 4.98 -1.89
C ASN A 199 -27.68 3.98 -0.86
N GLY A 200 -26.80 3.40 -0.03
CA GLY A 200 -27.19 2.48 1.02
C GLY A 200 -26.09 2.34 2.08
N ILE A 201 -26.51 2.07 3.31
CA ILE A 201 -25.62 1.95 4.46
C ILE A 201 -26.03 0.78 5.36
N THR A 202 -25.03 0.07 5.86
CA THR A 202 -25.19 -0.96 6.90
C THR A 202 -24.35 -0.57 8.10
N VAL A 203 -24.90 -0.66 9.31
CA VAL A 203 -24.20 -0.35 10.56
C VAL A 203 -24.15 -1.59 11.42
N LYS A 204 -22.95 -1.95 11.88
CA LYS A 204 -22.71 -3.05 12.80
C LYS A 204 -22.19 -2.53 14.15
#